data_AF-A0A925WEE6-F1
#
_entry.id   AF-A0A925WEE6-F1
#
_cell.length_a   1.000
_cell.length_b   1.000
_cell.length_c   1.000
_cell.angle_alpha   90.00
_cell.angle_beta   90.00
_cell.angle_gamma   90.00
#
_symmetry.space_group_name_H-M   'P 1'
#
loop_
_entity.id
_entity.type
_entity.pdbx_description
1 polymer ?
#
loop_
_entity_poly.entity_id
_entity_poly.type
_entity_poly.pdbx_seq_one_letter_code
_entity_poly.pdbx_strand_id
1 'polypeptide(L)'
;MNSFARKLIVISLVMSVVAAAGWFGRKAYKRTAEGKLIRQAALCLDQKDWRNASLCLQRALQINPDGVEPTAMMADLMEAAGSPTAVGWRVRVAQLEPQSAERRFQWARTA
;
A
#
# COMPACT_ATOMS: atom_id res chain seq x y z
N MET A 1 1.96 -20.88 -44.03
CA MET A 1 2.07 -19.80 -43.03
C MET A 1 3.30 -18.97 -43.38
N ASN A 2 3.12 -17.73 -43.85
CA ASN A 2 4.21 -16.93 -44.40
C ASN A 2 5.26 -16.62 -43.32
N SER A 3 6.54 -16.72 -43.67
CA SER A 3 7.69 -16.40 -42.79
C SER A 3 7.51 -15.09 -42.02
N PHE A 4 6.87 -14.10 -42.66
CA PHE A 4 6.54 -12.79 -42.09
C PHE A 4 5.55 -12.87 -40.91
N ALA A 5 4.47 -13.66 -41.04
CA ALA A 5 3.48 -13.83 -39.97
C ALA A 5 4.10 -14.52 -38.73
N ARG A 6 5.00 -15.48 -38.95
CA ARG A 6 5.72 -16.16 -37.86
C ARG A 6 6.60 -15.18 -37.07
N LYS A 7 7.30 -14.27 -37.75
CA LYS A 7 8.14 -13.24 -37.11
C LYS A 7 7.30 -12.25 -36.31
N LEU A 8 6.14 -11.82 -36.84
CA LEU A 8 5.24 -10.92 -36.13
C LEU A 8 4.69 -11.52 -34.84
N ILE A 9 4.30 -12.81 -34.85
CA ILE A 9 3.84 -13.52 -33.64
C ILE A 9 4.94 -13.60 -32.59
N VAL A 10 6.18 -13.89 -33.01
CA VAL A 10 7.32 -13.96 -32.07
C VAL A 10 7.60 -12.58 -31.45
N ILE A 11 7.58 -11.51 -32.24
CA ILE A 11 7.81 -10.15 -31.75
C ILE A 11 6.70 -9.72 -30.78
N SER A 12 5.43 -10.00 -31.08
CA SER A 12 4.32 -9.66 -30.18
C SER A 12 4.39 -10.46 -28.88
N LEU A 13 4.79 -11.72 -28.94
CA LEU A 13 4.96 -12.57 -27.76
C LEU A 13 6.08 -12.00 -26.85
N VAL A 14 7.23 -11.66 -27.43
CA VAL A 14 8.36 -11.08 -26.69
C VAL A 14 7.98 -9.75 -26.04
N MET A 15 7.31 -8.85 -26.78
CA MET A 15 6.83 -7.57 -26.23
C MET A 15 5.84 -7.77 -25.08
N SER A 16 4.94 -8.74 -25.20
CA SER A 16 3.98 -9.05 -24.14
C SER A 16 4.66 -9.60 -22.88
N VAL A 17 5.71 -10.42 -23.02
CA VAL A 17 6.49 -10.95 -21.90
C VAL A 17 7.26 -9.83 -21.20
N VAL A 18 7.89 -8.92 -21.95
CA VAL A 18 8.62 -7.77 -21.37
C VAL A 18 7.67 -6.82 -20.63
N ALA A 19 6.50 -6.55 -21.21
CA ALA A 19 5.47 -5.73 -20.56
C ALA A 19 4.95 -6.38 -19.26
N ALA A 20 4.69 -7.68 -19.29
CA ALA A 20 4.28 -8.43 -18.10
C ALA A 20 5.38 -8.44 -17.02
N ALA A 21 6.63 -8.70 -17.40
CA ALA A 21 7.77 -8.69 -16.46
C ALA A 21 7.97 -7.32 -15.81
N GLY A 22 7.86 -6.23 -16.57
CA GLY A 22 7.91 -4.87 -16.04
C GLY A 22 6.75 -4.57 -15.07
N TRP A 23 5.54 -5.01 -15.40
CA TRP A 23 4.35 -4.82 -14.56
C TRP A 23 4.44 -5.62 -13.24
N PHE A 24 4.78 -6.91 -13.33
CA PHE A 24 4.95 -7.78 -12.17
C PHE A 24 6.12 -7.33 -11.28
N GLY A 25 7.25 -6.95 -11.88
CA GLY A 25 8.39 -6.40 -11.16
C GLY A 25 8.04 -5.12 -10.39
N ARG A 26 7.32 -4.19 -11.02
CA ARG A 26 6.86 -2.95 -10.37
C ARG A 26 5.91 -3.24 -9.20
N LYS A 27 4.99 -4.20 -9.35
CA LYS A 27 4.04 -4.59 -8.29
C LYS A 27 4.73 -5.29 -7.12
N ALA A 28 5.70 -6.17 -7.39
CA ALA A 28 6.47 -6.87 -6.36
C ALA A 28 7.42 -5.92 -5.59
N TYR A 29 8.03 -4.96 -6.30
CA TYR A 29 8.89 -3.94 -5.69
C TYR A 29 8.10 -3.04 -4.74
N LYS A 30 6.92 -2.58 -5.13
CA LYS A 30 6.05 -1.77 -4.26
C LYS A 30 5.72 -2.48 -2.95
N ARG A 31 5.33 -3.76 -3.01
CA ARG A 31 4.98 -4.56 -1.81
C ARG A 31 6.15 -4.76 -0.86
N THR A 32 7.35 -5.01 -1.39
CA THR A 32 8.54 -5.26 -0.57
C THR A 32 9.13 -3.98 0.03
N ALA A 33 9.10 -2.86 -0.72
CA ALA A 33 9.55 -1.56 -0.21
C ALA A 33 8.60 -1.02 0.87
N GLU A 34 7.29 -1.16 0.66
CA GLU A 34 6.25 -0.79 1.61
C GLU A 34 6.40 -1.58 2.92
N GLY A 35 6.54 -2.90 2.86
CA GLY A 35 6.68 -3.74 4.05
C GLY A 35 7.88 -3.39 4.94
N LYS A 36 8.99 -2.92 4.37
CA LYS A 36 10.15 -2.45 5.17
C LYS A 36 9.84 -1.17 5.93
N LEU A 37 9.18 -0.21 5.29
CA LEU A 37 8.80 1.07 5.90
C LEU A 37 7.75 0.88 6.99
N ILE A 38 6.79 -0.02 6.77
CA ILE A 38 5.78 -0.40 7.76
C ILE A 38 6.43 -0.99 9.01
N ARG A 39 7.37 -1.93 8.84
CA ARG A 39 8.11 -2.52 9.97
C ARG A 39 8.91 -1.46 10.74
N GLN A 40 9.53 -0.52 10.03
CA GLN A 40 10.26 0.57 10.67
C GLN A 40 9.33 1.52 11.42
N ALA A 41 8.15 1.82 10.85
CA ALA A 41 7.12 2.59 11.53
C ALA A 41 6.64 1.91 12.82
N ALA A 42 6.39 0.60 12.78
CA ALA A 42 6.00 -0.19 13.95
C ALA A 42 7.07 -0.13 15.06
N LEU A 43 8.35 -0.25 14.71
CA LEU A 43 9.45 -0.10 15.68
C LEU A 43 9.53 1.31 16.27
N CYS A 44 9.25 2.36 15.48
CA CYS A 44 9.20 3.74 15.99
C CYS A 44 7.98 3.96 16.90
N LEU A 45 6.83 3.33 16.61
CA LEU A 45 5.65 3.36 17.47
C LEU A 45 5.92 2.70 18.83
N ASP A 46 6.60 1.54 18.85
CA ASP A 46 7.02 0.87 20.09
C ASP A 46 7.95 1.75 20.93
N GLN A 47 8.81 2.52 20.26
CA GLN A 47 9.70 3.49 20.92
C GLN A 47 9.00 4.79 21.32
N LYS A 48 7.68 4.92 21.11
CA LYS A 48 6.88 6.16 21.29
C LYS A 48 7.42 7.35 20.50
N ASP A 49 8.15 7.09 19.42
CA ASP A 49 8.65 8.10 18.51
C ASP A 49 7.61 8.37 17.42
N TRP A 50 6.58 9.10 17.82
CA TRP A 50 5.43 9.43 16.98
C TRP A 50 5.83 10.21 15.71
N ARG A 51 6.90 11.02 15.80
CA ARG A 51 7.36 11.85 14.69
C ARG A 51 8.02 11.00 13.61
N ASN A 52 8.95 10.12 14.00
CA ASN A 52 9.59 9.21 13.04
C ASN A 52 8.61 8.17 12.49
N ALA A 53 7.68 7.67 13.31
CA ALA A 53 6.60 6.80 12.84
C ALA A 53 5.76 7.48 11.75
N SER A 54 5.35 8.73 11.96
CA SER A 54 4.57 9.48 10.97
C SER A 54 5.32 9.66 9.64
N LEU A 55 6.62 9.92 9.68
CA LEU A 55 7.46 10.07 8.48
C LEU A 55 7.61 8.75 7.72
N CYS A 56 7.82 7.64 8.42
CA CYS A 56 7.89 6.32 7.82
C CYS A 56 6.57 5.93 7.13
N LEU A 57 5.43 6.21 7.78
CA LEU A 57 4.10 5.96 7.23
C LEU A 57 3.79 6.85 6.04
N GLN A 58 4.13 8.14 6.08
CA GLN A 58 4.00 9.04 4.93
C GLN A 58 4.81 8.56 3.73
N ARG A 59 6.05 8.11 3.94
CA ARG A 59 6.87 7.53 2.86
C ARG A 59 6.26 6.25 2.31
N ALA A 60 5.70 5.39 3.15
CA ALA A 60 4.99 4.19 2.71
C ALA A 60 3.80 4.55 1.80
N LEU A 61 3.01 5.56 2.19
CA LEU A 61 1.88 6.07 1.40
C LEU A 61 2.31 6.78 0.11
N GLN A 62 3.50 7.39 0.04
CA GLN A 62 4.03 7.93 -1.22
C GLN A 62 4.40 6.82 -2.23
N ILE A 63 4.87 5.66 -1.75
CA ILE A 63 5.20 4.51 -2.60
C ILE A 63 3.94 3.75 -3.03
N ASN A 64 3.01 3.58 -2.08
CA ASN A 64 1.71 2.94 -2.29
C ASN A 64 0.59 3.77 -1.64
N PRO A 65 -0.03 4.71 -2.39
CA PRO A 65 -1.11 5.55 -1.85
C PRO A 65 -2.40 4.79 -1.52
N ASP A 66 -2.54 3.57 -2.05
CA ASP A 66 -3.67 2.68 -1.85
C ASP A 66 -3.34 1.54 -0.86
N GLY A 67 -2.22 1.64 -0.14
CA GLY A 67 -1.83 0.69 0.89
C GLY A 67 -2.74 0.76 2.11
N VAL A 68 -3.49 -0.31 2.37
CA VAL A 68 -4.45 -0.38 3.49
C VAL A 68 -3.72 -0.37 4.83
N GLU A 69 -2.63 -1.14 4.95
CA GLU A 69 -1.86 -1.30 6.18
C GLU A 69 -1.19 0.02 6.67
N PRO A 70 -0.45 0.78 5.84
CA PRO A 70 0.12 2.06 6.28
C PRO A 70 -0.97 3.12 6.53
N THR A 71 -2.09 3.08 5.82
CA THR A 71 -3.24 3.95 6.09
C THR A 71 -3.88 3.65 7.44
N ALA A 72 -4.00 2.36 7.80
CA ALA A 72 -4.52 1.92 9.09
C ALA A 72 -3.59 2.29 10.25
N MET A 73 -2.29 2.05 10.13
CA MET A 73 -1.33 2.47 11.15
C MET A 73 -1.30 3.99 11.33
N MET A 74 -1.50 4.76 10.25
CA MET A 74 -1.63 6.22 10.36
C MET A 74 -2.89 6.61 11.13
N ALA A 75 -4.02 5.91 10.93
CA ALA A 75 -5.21 6.13 11.74
C ALA A 75 -4.95 5.84 13.23
N ASP A 76 -4.33 4.70 13.54
CA ASP A 76 -3.98 4.32 14.92
C ASP A 76 -3.03 5.34 15.57
N LEU A 77 -2.03 5.84 14.82
CA LEU A 77 -1.12 6.89 15.26
C LEU A 77 -1.86 8.19 15.60
N MET A 78 -2.78 8.62 14.73
CA MET A 78 -3.53 9.86 14.93
C MET A 78 -4.55 9.72 16.07
N GLU A 79 -5.11 8.54 16.29
CA GLU A 79 -5.95 8.23 17.46
C GLU A 79 -5.15 8.29 18.75
N ALA A 80 -3.96 7.67 18.77
CA ALA A 80 -3.05 7.75 19.92
C ALA A 80 -2.61 9.20 20.22
N ALA A 81 -2.49 10.04 19.18
CA ALA A 81 -2.22 11.46 19.30
C ALA A 81 -3.44 12.32 19.66
N GLY A 82 -4.65 11.74 19.73
CA GLY A 82 -5.90 12.45 20.02
C GLY A 82 -6.33 13.43 18.92
N SER A 83 -5.87 13.23 17.68
CA SER A 83 -6.19 14.13 16.57
C SER A 83 -7.54 13.77 15.94
N PRO A 84 -8.42 14.75 15.67
CA PRO A 84 -9.69 14.51 14.99
C PRO A 84 -9.51 14.04 13.53
N THR A 85 -8.31 14.23 12.96
CA THR A 85 -7.98 13.73 11.61
C THR A 85 -7.91 12.21 11.52
N ALA A 86 -7.84 11.51 12.67
CA ALA A 86 -7.94 10.05 12.76
C ALA A 86 -9.16 9.48 12.03
N VAL A 87 -10.32 10.12 12.18
CA VAL A 87 -11.57 9.69 11.55
C VAL A 87 -11.45 9.71 10.03
N GLY A 88 -10.83 10.74 9.47
CA GLY A 88 -10.58 10.83 8.03
C GLY A 88 -9.71 9.69 7.50
N TRP A 89 -8.69 9.29 8.28
CA TRP A 89 -7.85 8.14 7.96
C TRP A 89 -8.63 6.82 8.06
N ARG A 90 -9.49 6.64 9.07
CA ARG A 90 -10.36 5.46 9.19
C ARG A 90 -11.34 5.32 8.02
N VAL A 91 -11.95 6.43 7.58
CA VAL A 91 -12.82 6.45 6.40
C VAL A 91 -12.05 6.02 5.15
N ARG A 92 -10.81 6.50 4.98
CA ARG A 92 -9.94 6.09 3.87
C ARG A 92 -9.62 4.59 3.91
N VAL A 93 -9.34 4.02 5.08
CA VAL A 93 -9.13 2.57 5.23
C VAL A 93 -10.37 1.78 4.78
N ALA A 94 -11.56 2.22 5.19
CA ALA A 94 -12.82 1.57 4.82
C ALA A 94 -13.10 1.65 3.30
N GLN A 95 -12.67 2.73 2.63
CA GLN A 95 -12.79 2.88 1.18
C GLN A 95 -11.80 1.99 0.41
N LEU A 96 -10.58 1.79 0.93
CA LEU A 96 -9.55 0.96 0.30
C LEU A 96 -9.85 -0.55 0.40
N GLU A 97 -10.50 -0.98 1.49
CA GLU A 97 -10.92 -2.38 1.67
C GLU A 97 -12.41 -2.48 2.01
N PRO A 98 -13.30 -2.29 1.01
CA PRO A 98 -14.73 -2.33 1.24
C PRO A 98 -15.24 -3.74 1.60
N GLN A 99 -14.47 -4.80 1.36
CA GLN A 99 -14.88 -6.20 1.59
C GLN A 99 -14.39 -6.79 2.93
N SER A 100 -13.63 -6.04 3.73
CA SER A 100 -13.07 -6.50 5.01
C SER A 100 -14.04 -6.25 6.17
N ALA A 101 -14.73 -7.29 6.65
CA ALA A 101 -15.68 -7.20 7.76
C ALA A 101 -15.03 -6.74 9.07
N GLU A 102 -13.80 -7.18 9.34
CA GLU A 102 -13.00 -6.81 10.53
C GLU A 102 -12.72 -5.30 10.60
N ARG A 103 -12.42 -4.68 9.44
CA ARG A 103 -12.13 -3.25 9.38
C ARG A 103 -13.37 -2.37 9.56
N ARG A 104 -14.55 -2.85 9.13
CA ARG A 104 -15.84 -2.16 9.41
C ARG A 104 -16.14 -2.12 10.92
N PHE A 105 -15.83 -3.19 11.64
CA PHE A 105 -15.96 -3.24 13.10
C PHE A 105 -15.05 -2.22 13.80
N GLN A 106 -13.79 -2.10 13.34
CA GLN A 106 -12.85 -1.12 13.92
C GLN A 106 -13.27 0.34 13.66
N TRP A 107 -13.88 0.64 12.50
CA TRP A 107 -14.44 1.97 12.23
C TRP A 107 -15.64 2.29 13.12
N ALA A 108 -16.56 1.33 13.30
CA ALA A 108 -17.73 1.50 14.16
C ALA A 108 -17.36 1.71 15.65
N ARG A 109 -16.16 1.29 16.06
CA ARG A 109 -15.64 1.49 17.41
C ARG A 109 -15.07 2.90 17.64
N THR A 110 -14.65 3.58 16.57
CA THR A 110 -13.95 4.87 16.66
C THR A 110 -14.82 6.07 16.27
N ALA A 111 -15.97 5.83 15.64
CA ALA A 111 -17.04 6.82 15.40
C ALA A 111 -17.99 6.92 16.60
#